data_AF-A0A6F9AZM1-F1
#
_entry.id   AF-A0A6F9AZM1-F1
#
_cell.length_a   1.000
_cell.length_b   1.000
_cell.length_c   1.000
_cell.angle_alpha   90.00
_cell.angle_beta   90.00
_cell.angle_gamma   90.00
#
_symmetry.space_group_name_H-M   'P 1'
#
loop_
_entity.id
_entity.type
_entity.pdbx_description
1 polymer ?
#
loop_
_entity_poly.entity_id
_entity_poly.type
_entity_poly.pdbx_seq_one_letter_code
_entity_poly.pdbx_strand_id
1 'polypeptide(L)'
;MCNNSVTDASHIWKKDTVLIFSHSGIRNKTERKFTSDRMSVDPPTKLTIFNVELNDTGNYGCQITDDQSGVRTMEWNLTITNNLTDNAEHGLWRLSLFTIPSAIGGVFLCINICCMVWLCRKRKTGTDKSL
;
A
#
# COMPACT_ATOMS: atom_id res chain seq x y z
N MET A 1 -13.75 -17.54 5.35
CA MET A 1 -14.55 -18.74 5.02
C MET A 1 -15.89 -18.29 4.46
N CYS A 2 -16.35 -18.94 3.40
CA CYS A 2 -17.56 -18.62 2.67
C CYS A 2 -18.58 -19.76 2.89
N ASN A 3 -19.28 -19.72 4.03
CA ASN A 3 -20.16 -20.81 4.45
C ASN A 3 -21.63 -20.52 4.15
N ASN A 4 -22.39 -21.57 3.82
CA ASN A 4 -23.84 -21.53 3.69
C ASN A 4 -24.47 -22.66 4.52
N SER A 5 -25.71 -22.50 4.92
CA SER A 5 -26.49 -23.55 5.62
C SER A 5 -27.01 -24.64 4.67
N VAL A 6 -26.94 -24.41 3.35
CA VAL A 6 -27.53 -25.30 2.34
C VAL A 6 -26.44 -26.11 1.63
N THR A 7 -26.72 -27.39 1.43
CA THR A 7 -25.79 -28.40 0.90
C THR A 7 -25.56 -28.32 -0.61
N ASP A 8 -26.54 -27.88 -1.40
CA ASP A 8 -26.48 -27.92 -2.88
C ASP A 8 -26.07 -26.57 -3.51
N ALA A 9 -25.60 -25.63 -2.69
CA ALA A 9 -25.26 -24.30 -3.14
C ALA A 9 -24.05 -24.29 -4.09
N SER A 10 -24.12 -23.41 -5.09
CA SER A 10 -23.00 -23.16 -6.00
C SER A 10 -22.06 -22.11 -5.41
N HIS A 11 -20.75 -22.37 -5.45
CA HIS A 11 -19.72 -21.52 -4.88
C HIS A 11 -18.79 -21.01 -5.97
N ILE A 12 -18.51 -19.72 -5.98
CA ILE A 12 -17.63 -19.06 -6.94
C ILE A 12 -16.62 -18.22 -6.17
N TRP A 13 -15.33 -18.45 -6.39
CA TRP A 13 -14.26 -17.61 -5.87
C TRP A 13 -13.66 -16.74 -6.98
N LYS A 14 -13.39 -15.49 -6.64
CA LYS A 14 -12.77 -14.50 -7.51
C LYS A 14 -11.60 -13.83 -6.80
N LYS A 15 -10.56 -13.48 -7.55
CA LYS A 15 -9.50 -12.55 -7.15
C LYS A 15 -9.53 -11.35 -8.10
N ASP A 16 -9.70 -10.14 -7.59
CA ASP A 16 -9.74 -8.90 -8.37
C ASP A 16 -10.70 -9.01 -9.56
N THR A 17 -11.90 -9.55 -9.32
CA THR A 17 -12.96 -9.87 -10.31
C THR A 17 -12.70 -11.08 -11.23
N VAL A 18 -11.48 -11.60 -11.27
CA VAL A 18 -11.10 -12.78 -12.07
C VAL A 18 -11.54 -14.06 -11.39
N LEU A 19 -12.24 -14.94 -12.12
CA LEU A 19 -12.67 -16.24 -11.61
C LEU A 19 -11.48 -17.18 -11.39
N ILE A 20 -11.28 -17.62 -10.14
CA ILE A 20 -10.23 -18.57 -9.77
C ILE A 20 -10.76 -19.97 -9.47
N PHE A 21 -12.02 -20.09 -9.05
CA PHE A 21 -12.66 -21.38 -8.78
C PHE A 21 -14.18 -21.27 -8.92
N SER A 22 -14.81 -22.32 -9.42
CA SER A 22 -16.26 -22.49 -9.36
C SER A 22 -16.62 -23.94 -9.03
N HIS A 23 -17.65 -24.12 -8.22
CA HIS A 23 -18.24 -25.41 -7.92
C HIS A 23 -19.76 -25.29 -7.94
N SER A 24 -20.43 -26.19 -8.64
CA SER A 24 -21.88 -26.33 -8.59
C SER A 24 -22.24 -27.56 -7.77
N GLY A 25 -22.89 -27.36 -6.62
CA GLY A 25 -23.39 -28.46 -5.80
C GLY A 25 -24.39 -29.32 -6.57
N ILE A 26 -25.38 -28.68 -7.21
CA ILE A 26 -26.43 -29.35 -8.03
C ILE A 26 -25.84 -30.25 -9.12
N ARG A 27 -24.85 -29.76 -9.87
CA ARG A 27 -24.24 -30.53 -10.97
C ARG A 27 -23.04 -31.37 -10.53
N ASN A 28 -22.63 -31.24 -9.26
CA ASN A 28 -21.38 -31.75 -8.72
C ASN A 28 -20.18 -31.52 -9.67
N LYS A 29 -20.10 -30.32 -10.25
CA LYS A 29 -19.06 -29.96 -11.24
C LYS A 29 -18.17 -28.87 -10.67
N THR A 30 -16.86 -29.04 -10.83
CA THR A 30 -15.86 -28.10 -10.35
C THR A 30 -14.96 -27.63 -11.49
N GLU A 31 -14.69 -26.33 -11.54
CA GLU A 31 -13.70 -25.72 -12.43
C GLU A 31 -12.68 -24.96 -11.58
N ARG A 32 -11.39 -25.21 -11.84
CA ARG A 32 -10.28 -24.61 -11.12
C ARG A 32 -9.43 -23.83 -12.11
N LYS A 33 -9.21 -22.55 -11.84
CA LYS A 33 -8.42 -21.62 -12.65
C LYS A 33 -7.50 -20.81 -11.75
N PHE A 34 -6.77 -21.51 -10.89
CA PHE A 34 -5.85 -20.87 -9.97
C PHE A 34 -4.74 -20.18 -10.74
N THR A 35 -4.33 -19.01 -10.26
CA THR A 35 -3.19 -18.26 -10.79
C THR A 35 -1.86 -18.78 -10.25
N SER A 36 -1.89 -19.61 -9.20
CA SER A 36 -0.73 -20.23 -8.58
C SER A 36 -1.09 -21.63 -8.10
N ASP A 37 -0.10 -22.53 -8.14
CA ASP A 37 -0.11 -23.87 -7.56
C ASP A 37 -0.21 -23.90 -6.03
N ARG A 38 0.07 -22.77 -5.37
CA ARG A 38 -0.08 -22.59 -3.92
C ARG A 38 -1.52 -22.37 -3.47
N MET A 39 -2.46 -22.24 -4.39
CA MET A 39 -3.86 -22.06 -4.07
C MET A 39 -4.58 -23.40 -4.02
N SER A 40 -5.42 -23.58 -3.01
CA SER A 40 -6.30 -24.74 -2.87
C SER A 40 -7.68 -24.33 -2.39
N VAL A 41 -8.70 -25.00 -2.91
CA VAL A 41 -10.08 -24.88 -2.43
C VAL A 41 -10.57 -26.27 -2.09
N ASP A 42 -10.59 -26.56 -0.79
CA ASP A 42 -11.10 -27.80 -0.23
C ASP A 42 -11.49 -27.57 1.25
N PRO A 43 -12.78 -27.63 1.61
CA PRO A 43 -13.97 -27.75 0.74
C PRO A 43 -14.25 -26.47 -0.10
N PRO A 44 -15.27 -26.44 -1.00
CA PRO A 44 -15.65 -25.27 -1.81
C PRO A 44 -15.87 -23.95 -1.04
N THR A 45 -16.11 -24.04 0.28
CA THR A 45 -16.32 -22.92 1.20
C THR A 45 -15.02 -22.28 1.71
N LYS A 46 -13.85 -22.85 1.40
CA LYS A 46 -12.56 -22.42 1.95
C LYS A 46 -11.48 -22.32 0.87
N LEU A 47 -11.12 -21.09 0.51
CA LEU A 47 -9.89 -20.79 -0.21
C LEU A 47 -8.70 -20.74 0.76
N THR A 48 -7.63 -21.46 0.43
CA THR A 48 -6.35 -21.49 1.15
C THR A 48 -5.23 -21.13 0.18
N ILE A 49 -4.32 -20.27 0.61
CA ILE A 49 -3.12 -19.90 -0.14
C ILE A 49 -1.91 -20.24 0.74
N PHE A 50 -1.07 -21.16 0.27
CA PHE A 50 0.15 -21.56 0.97
C PHE A 50 1.31 -20.62 0.63
N ASN A 51 2.26 -20.43 1.55
CA ASN A 51 3.46 -19.60 1.35
C ASN A 51 3.16 -18.27 0.64
N VAL A 52 2.34 -17.45 1.28
CA VAL A 52 1.79 -16.20 0.73
C VAL A 52 2.90 -15.22 0.34
N GLU A 53 2.82 -14.65 -0.86
CA GLU A 53 3.77 -13.65 -1.39
C GLU A 53 3.09 -12.32 -1.73
N LEU A 54 3.87 -11.26 -1.92
CA LEU A 54 3.35 -9.91 -2.20
C LEU A 54 2.34 -9.87 -3.38
N ASN A 55 2.55 -10.68 -4.42
CA ASN A 55 1.66 -10.78 -5.58
C ASN A 55 0.30 -11.44 -5.27
N ASP A 56 0.17 -12.11 -4.13
CA ASP A 56 -1.11 -12.67 -3.68
C ASP A 56 -2.03 -11.61 -3.09
N THR A 57 -1.53 -10.40 -2.81
CA THR A 57 -2.32 -9.21 -2.46
C THR A 57 -3.45 -8.97 -3.46
N GLY A 58 -4.61 -8.57 -2.97
CA GLY A 58 -5.77 -8.28 -3.81
C GLY A 58 -7.10 -8.44 -3.08
N ASN A 59 -8.18 -8.17 -3.81
CA ASN A 59 -9.55 -8.36 -3.32
C ASN A 59 -10.06 -9.76 -3.68
N TYR A 60 -10.31 -10.58 -2.67
CA TYR A 60 -10.88 -11.92 -2.83
C TYR A 60 -12.37 -11.88 -2.56
N GLY A 61 -13.16 -12.38 -3.50
CA GLY A 61 -14.61 -12.49 -3.38
C GLY A 61 -15.05 -13.95 -3.40
N CYS A 62 -16.04 -14.29 -2.59
CA CYS A 62 -16.79 -15.52 -2.73
C CYS A 62 -18.27 -15.22 -2.94
N GLN A 63 -18.86 -15.83 -3.96
CA GLN A 63 -20.27 -15.75 -4.25
C GLN A 63 -20.91 -17.13 -4.09
N ILE A 64 -21.97 -17.18 -3.30
CA ILE A 64 -22.79 -18.35 -3.07
C ILE A 64 -24.12 -18.12 -3.78
N THR A 65 -24.51 -19.06 -4.65
CA THR A 65 -25.82 -19.05 -5.29
C THR A 65 -26.61 -20.27 -4.83
N ASP A 66 -27.79 -19.99 -4.30
CA ASP A 66 -28.71 -20.95 -3.70
C ASP A 66 -30.13 -20.66 -4.21
N ASP A 67 -30.97 -21.69 -4.34
CA ASP A 67 -32.34 -21.57 -4.84
C ASP A 67 -33.30 -20.94 -3.82
N GLN A 68 -33.06 -21.13 -2.53
CA GLN A 68 -33.88 -20.59 -1.44
C GLN A 68 -33.43 -19.20 -1.02
N SER A 69 -32.12 -18.98 -0.94
CA SER A 69 -31.54 -17.75 -0.37
C SER A 69 -31.08 -16.73 -1.42
N GLY A 70 -31.12 -17.09 -2.71
CA GLY A 70 -30.63 -16.28 -3.81
C GLY A 70 -29.10 -16.20 -3.84
N VAL A 71 -28.57 -15.02 -4.19
CA VAL A 71 -27.14 -14.78 -4.33
C VAL A 71 -26.59 -14.03 -3.12
N ARG A 72 -25.56 -14.59 -2.48
CA ARG A 72 -24.83 -13.98 -1.37
C ARG A 72 -23.37 -13.81 -1.75
N THR A 73 -22.78 -12.66 -1.41
CA THR A 73 -21.38 -12.36 -1.70
C THR A 73 -20.65 -11.96 -0.42
N MET A 74 -19.43 -12.47 -0.25
CA MET A 74 -18.50 -12.07 0.81
C MET A 74 -17.18 -11.65 0.17
N GLU A 75 -16.55 -10.61 0.71
CA GLU A 75 -15.30 -10.06 0.19
C GLU A 75 -14.24 -9.94 1.29
N TRP A 76 -12.98 -10.13 0.91
CA TRP A 76 -11.80 -10.06 1.77
C TRP A 76 -10.70 -9.31 1.04
N ASN A 77 -10.15 -8.29 1.68
CA ASN A 77 -8.97 -7.59 1.19
C ASN A 77 -7.71 -8.21 1.83
N LEU A 78 -6.87 -8.86 1.02
CA LEU A 78 -5.60 -9.41 1.48
C LEU A 78 -4.51 -8.38 1.20
N THR A 79 -3.94 -7.82 2.27
CA THR A 79 -2.78 -6.91 2.21
C THR A 79 -1.59 -7.55 2.93
N ILE A 80 -0.42 -7.52 2.31
CA ILE A 80 0.83 -8.02 2.89
C ILE A 80 1.75 -6.83 3.14
N THR A 81 2.07 -6.59 4.40
CA THR A 81 3.00 -5.53 4.79
C THR A 81 4.38 -6.13 5.03
N ASN A 82 5.38 -5.63 4.32
CA ASN A 82 6.77 -5.87 4.65
C ASN A 82 7.20 -4.84 5.71
N ASN A 83 7.54 -5.29 6.92
CA ASN A 83 8.05 -4.42 7.98
C ASN A 83 9.35 -3.68 7.61
N LEU A 84 9.95 -3.95 6.45
CA LEU A 84 11.16 -3.30 5.96
C LEU A 84 10.91 -1.93 5.32
N THR A 85 9.75 -1.70 4.68
CA THR A 85 9.41 -0.40 4.06
C THR A 85 9.02 0.63 5.08
N ASP A 86 8.35 0.24 6.17
CA ASP A 86 7.99 1.15 7.27
C ASP A 86 9.25 1.77 7.91
N ASN A 87 10.29 0.95 8.11
CA ASN A 87 11.57 1.41 8.65
C ASN A 87 12.35 2.31 7.68
N ALA A 88 12.24 2.06 6.37
CA ALA A 88 12.94 2.83 5.35
C ALA A 88 12.30 4.22 5.17
N GLU A 89 10.97 4.31 5.17
CA GLU A 89 10.24 5.58 5.09
C GLU A 89 10.41 6.41 6.38
N HIS A 90 10.35 5.78 7.55
CA HIS A 90 10.66 6.45 8.83
C HIS A 90 12.12 6.90 8.94
N GLY A 91 13.07 6.15 8.35
CA GLY A 91 14.49 6.51 8.29
C GLY A 91 14.76 7.72 7.40
N LEU A 92 14.11 7.79 6.22
CA LEU A 92 14.27 8.90 5.28
C LEU A 92 13.70 10.22 5.84
N TRP A 93 12.51 10.17 6.46
CA TRP A 93 11.89 11.33 7.11
C TRP A 93 12.74 11.88 8.26
N ARG A 94 13.37 11.00 9.06
CA ARG A 94 14.32 11.42 10.11
C ARG A 94 15.54 12.14 9.55
N LEU A 95 16.08 11.72 8.40
CA LEU A 95 17.22 12.39 7.75
C LEU A 95 16.82 13.76 7.18
N SER A 96 15.62 13.90 6.62
CA SER A 96 15.11 15.18 6.13
C SER A 96 14.95 16.24 7.23
N LEU A 97 14.59 15.84 8.46
CA LEU A 97 14.43 16.76 9.58
C LEU A 97 15.76 17.34 10.12
N PHE A 98 16.88 16.64 9.96
CA PHE A 98 18.19 17.11 10.44
C PHE A 98 18.96 17.96 9.41
N THR A 99 18.60 17.91 8.13
CA THR A 99 19.37 18.61 7.07
C THR A 99 18.93 20.07 6.89
N ILE A 100 17.66 20.38 7.21
CA ILE A 100 17.06 21.70 6.99
C ILE A 100 17.60 22.78 7.96
N PRO A 101 17.84 22.52 9.27
CA PRO A 101 18.33 23.57 10.16
C PRO A 101 19.76 24.04 9.86
N SER A 102 20.64 23.16 9.36
CA SER A 102 22.07 23.46 9.17
C SER A 102 22.36 24.35 7.96
N ALA A 103 21.57 24.23 6.89
CA ALA A 103 21.77 25.05 5.68
C ALA A 103 21.26 26.49 5.88
N ILE A 104 20.18 26.66 6.66
CA ILE A 104 19.52 27.95 6.84
C ILE A 104 20.32 28.85 7.79
N GLY A 105 20.85 28.29 8.89
CA GLY A 105 21.64 29.06 9.86
C GLY A 105 22.93 29.65 9.30
N GLY A 106 23.65 28.89 8.45
CA GLY A 106 24.89 29.35 7.84
C GLY A 106 24.70 30.49 6.84
N VAL A 107 23.64 30.42 6.02
CA VAL A 107 23.34 31.43 5.00
C VAL A 107 22.95 32.77 5.63
N PHE A 108 22.16 32.76 6.71
CA PHE A 108 21.78 34.00 7.41
C PHE A 108 22.99 34.71 8.05
N LEU A 109 23.96 33.96 8.57
CA LEU A 109 25.20 34.54 9.11
C LEU A 109 26.07 35.14 8.01
N CYS A 110 26.23 34.45 6.87
CA CYS A 110 26.98 34.97 5.72
C CYS A 110 26.35 36.26 5.16
N ILE A 111 25.03 36.32 5.01
CA ILE A 111 24.33 37.51 4.51
C ILE A 111 24.52 38.70 5.45
N ASN A 112 24.39 38.49 6.77
CA ASN A 112 24.60 39.57 7.75
C ASN A 112 26.02 40.12 7.74
N ILE A 113 27.04 39.24 7.66
CA ILE A 113 28.45 39.65 7.58
C ILE A 113 28.71 40.40 6.27
N CYS A 114 28.21 39.91 5.14
CA CYS A 114 28.34 40.60 3.85
C CYS A 114 27.67 41.98 3.86
N CYS A 115 26.45 42.09 4.40
CA CYS A 115 25.74 43.38 4.52
C CYS A 115 26.51 44.38 5.39
N MET A 116 27.05 43.95 6.54
CA MET A 116 27.83 44.81 7.42
C MET A 116 29.11 45.33 6.74
N VAL A 117 29.84 44.48 6.02
CA VAL A 117 31.04 44.89 5.27
C VAL A 117 30.69 45.90 4.17
N TRP A 118 29.59 45.70 3.45
CA TRP A 118 29.10 46.63 2.45
C TRP A 118 28.74 48.01 3.04
N LEU A 119 28.03 48.03 4.17
CA LEU A 119 27.68 49.27 4.87
C LEU A 119 28.91 49.99 5.42
N CYS A 120 29.89 49.26 5.95
CA CYS A 120 31.17 49.83 6.41
C CYS A 120 31.98 50.45 5.26
N ARG A 121 32.00 49.81 4.08
CA ARG A 121 32.68 50.36 2.88
C ARG A 121 31.99 51.62 2.37
N LYS A 122 30.66 51.66 2.38
CA LYS A 122 29.89 52.84 1.95
C LYS A 122 30.11 54.04 2.87
N ARG A 123 30.27 53.81 4.18
CA ARG A 123 30.58 54.88 5.16
C ARG A 123 31.99 55.46 4.97
N LYS A 124 32.98 54.65 4.59
CA LYS A 124 34.34 55.16 4.30
C LYS A 124 34.40 56.03 3.03
N THR A 125 33.59 55.74 2.02
CA THR A 125 33.54 56.53 0.77
C THR A 125 32.72 57.83 0.88
N GLY A 126 32.03 58.05 2.01
CA GLY A 126 31.25 59.27 2.27
C GLY A 126 32.03 60.36 3.01
N THR A 127 33.23 60.06 3.51
CA THR A 127 34.08 60.99 4.26
C THR A 127 35.36 61.31 3.49
N ASP A 128 35.25 61.48 2.16
CA ASP A 128 36.38 61.87 1.31
C ASP A 128 35.94 62.76 0.12
N LYS A 129 34.84 63.51 0.31
CA LYS A 129 34.31 64.45 -0.70
C LYS A 129 33.89 65.82 -0.12
N SER A 130 34.50 66.23 0.99
CA SER A 130 34.35 67.60 1.50
C SER A 130 35.72 68.22 1.80
N LEU A 131 36.36 68.72 0.74
CA LEU A 131 37.18 69.92 0.76
C LEU A 131 36.95 70.66 -0.56
#